data_AF-A0A2Z3YU93-F1
#
_entry.id   AF-A0A2Z3YU93-F1
#
_cell.length_a   1.000
_cell.length_b   1.000
_cell.length_c   1.000
_cell.angle_alpha   90.00
_cell.angle_beta   90.00
_cell.angle_gamma   90.00
#
_symmetry.space_group_name_H-M   'P 1'
#
loop_
_entity.id
_entity.type
_entity.pdbx_description
1 polymer ?
#
loop_
_entity_poly.entity_id
_entity_poly.type
_entity_poly.pdbx_seq_one_letter_code
_entity_poly.pdbx_strand_id
1 'polypeptide(L)'
;MERHTLDERAPAWDPETEAAWYQWRPRIAPEHQDAAWKLYMDDPDAFLVYLDHYYLDEQPEDIRADLESIFFGSYDTREAWAQEVIEVLGWDAALRQALQAASIPEEAVSWRPEVLLEHAASMGFRFYSRGGRIHVFAE
;
A
#
# COMPACT_ATOMS: atom_id res chain seq x y z
N MET A 1 -18.07 17.09 32.01
CA MET A 1 -17.27 16.09 31.30
C MET A 1 -18.10 15.63 30.11
N GLU A 2 -18.05 16.42 29.03
CA GLU A 2 -18.82 16.16 27.82
C GLU A 2 -18.16 15.01 27.07
N ARG A 3 -18.91 13.93 26.85
CA ARG A 3 -18.52 12.89 25.91
C ARG A 3 -18.78 13.46 24.53
N HIS A 4 -17.74 13.83 23.81
CA HIS A 4 -17.82 14.00 22.37
C HIS A 4 -18.16 12.62 21.78
N THR A 5 -19.44 12.37 21.56
CA THR A 5 -19.87 11.37 20.58
C THR A 5 -19.48 11.96 19.23
N LEU A 6 -18.26 11.66 18.79
CA LEU A 6 -17.95 11.69 17.36
C LEU A 6 -19.08 10.92 16.68
N ASP A 7 -19.68 11.55 15.67
CA ASP A 7 -20.65 10.88 14.81
C ASP A 7 -19.88 9.76 14.09
N GLU A 8 -19.81 8.58 14.73
CA GLU A 8 -19.06 7.37 14.32
C GLU A 8 -19.67 6.71 13.07
N ARG A 9 -20.43 7.46 12.26
CA ARG A 9 -20.86 6.94 10.96
C ARG A 9 -19.67 7.01 10.01
N ALA A 10 -19.08 5.85 9.84
CA ALA A 10 -18.32 5.49 8.65
C ALA A 10 -18.91 6.17 7.40
N PRO A 11 -18.09 6.74 6.50
CA PRO A 11 -18.48 7.05 5.13
C PRO A 11 -19.20 5.85 4.49
N ALA A 12 -19.90 6.08 3.38
CA ALA A 12 -20.55 5.01 2.61
C ALA A 12 -19.52 4.10 1.91
N TRP A 13 -18.71 3.40 2.72
CA TRP A 13 -17.81 2.35 2.28
C TRP A 13 -18.60 1.12 1.87
N ASP A 14 -17.93 0.21 1.18
CA ASP A 14 -18.55 -1.07 0.90
C ASP A 14 -18.85 -1.82 2.22
N PRO A 15 -19.94 -2.61 2.27
CA PRO A 15 -20.33 -3.30 3.49
C PRO A 15 -19.29 -4.32 4.01
N GLU A 16 -18.41 -4.84 3.15
CA GLU A 16 -17.40 -5.83 3.54
C GLU A 16 -16.25 -5.15 4.30
N THR A 17 -15.83 -3.97 3.86
CA THR A 17 -14.87 -3.09 4.53
C THR A 17 -15.38 -2.65 5.90
N GLU A 18 -16.64 -2.20 5.97
CA GLU A 18 -17.24 -1.85 7.25
C GLU A 18 -17.31 -3.05 8.21
N ALA A 19 -17.74 -4.22 7.72
CA ALA A 19 -17.79 -5.43 8.52
C ALA A 19 -16.41 -5.86 9.03
N ALA A 20 -15.37 -5.77 8.18
CA ALA A 20 -14.00 -6.10 8.55
C ALA A 20 -13.46 -5.16 9.64
N TRP A 21 -13.75 -3.86 9.57
CA TRP A 21 -13.40 -2.92 10.63
C TRP A 21 -13.99 -3.30 11.98
N TYR A 22 -15.27 -3.67 12.04
CA TYR A 22 -15.89 -4.06 13.30
C TYR A 22 -15.32 -5.38 13.87
N GLN A 23 -14.76 -6.25 13.04
CA GLN A 23 -14.03 -7.44 13.50
C GLN A 23 -12.66 -7.07 14.09
N TRP A 24 -12.00 -6.06 13.53
CA TRP A 24 -10.68 -5.61 13.94
C TRP A 24 -10.67 -4.67 15.15
N ARG A 25 -11.62 -3.73 15.21
CA ARG A 25 -11.74 -2.73 16.28
C ARG A 25 -11.51 -3.28 17.70
N PRO A 26 -12.12 -4.42 18.12
CA PRO A 26 -11.89 -4.95 19.47
C PRO A 26 -10.51 -5.60 19.70
N ARG A 27 -9.72 -5.83 18.64
CA ARG A 27 -8.37 -6.44 18.69
C ARG A 27 -7.25 -5.40 18.70
N ILE A 28 -7.55 -4.17 18.32
CA ILE A 28 -6.61 -3.05 18.32
C ILE A 28 -6.38 -2.61 19.76
N ALA A 29 -5.10 -2.42 20.13
CA ALA A 29 -4.73 -1.96 21.46
C ALA A 29 -5.44 -0.64 21.82
N PRO A 30 -5.87 -0.46 23.08
CA PRO A 30 -6.53 0.77 23.52
C PRO A 30 -5.77 2.06 23.14
N GLU A 31 -4.45 2.05 23.28
CA GLU A 31 -3.55 3.16 22.93
C GLU A 31 -3.53 3.50 21.44
N HIS A 32 -3.89 2.57 20.56
CA HIS A 32 -3.92 2.76 19.11
C HIS A 32 -5.29 3.16 18.57
N GLN A 33 -6.38 3.07 19.34
CA GLN A 33 -7.73 3.19 18.79
C GLN A 33 -7.99 4.51 18.05
N ASP A 34 -7.53 5.63 18.61
CA ASP A 34 -7.70 6.96 17.98
C ASP A 34 -6.90 7.10 16.69
N ALA A 35 -5.68 6.56 16.66
CA ALA A 35 -4.82 6.58 15.47
C ALA A 35 -5.37 5.64 14.40
N ALA A 36 -5.77 4.43 14.78
CA ALA A 36 -6.37 3.43 13.92
C ALA A 36 -7.66 3.93 13.27
N TRP A 37 -8.52 4.62 14.03
CA TRP A 37 -9.73 5.21 13.46
C TRP A 37 -9.40 6.24 12.38
N LYS A 38 -8.39 7.10 12.58
CA LYS A 38 -7.98 8.06 11.56
C LYS A 38 -7.42 7.37 10.31
N LEU A 39 -6.53 6.39 10.50
CA LEU A 39 -5.95 5.63 9.39
C LEU A 39 -7.03 4.89 8.58
N TYR A 40 -8.00 4.30 9.27
CA TYR A 40 -9.16 3.68 8.65
C TYR A 40 -10.03 4.69 7.89
N MET A 41 -10.21 5.89 8.43
CA MET A 41 -10.94 6.97 7.74
C MET A 41 -10.21 7.49 6.50
N ASP A 42 -8.87 7.46 6.50
CA ASP A 42 -8.00 7.98 5.43
C ASP A 42 -7.92 7.02 4.22
N ASP A 43 -7.58 5.74 4.45
CA ASP A 43 -7.60 4.67 3.42
C ASP A 43 -8.00 3.33 4.08
N PRO A 44 -9.31 3.01 4.11
CA PRO A 44 -9.81 1.87 4.87
C PRO A 44 -9.28 0.54 4.34
N ASP A 45 -9.14 0.39 3.02
CA ASP A 45 -8.72 -0.85 2.40
C ASP A 45 -7.23 -1.13 2.67
N ALA A 46 -6.36 -0.13 2.47
CA ALA A 46 -4.95 -0.27 2.78
C ALA A 46 -4.73 -0.55 4.27
N PHE A 47 -5.45 0.15 5.14
CA PHE A 47 -5.31 -0.03 6.57
C PHE A 47 -5.81 -1.40 7.06
N LEU A 48 -6.90 -1.93 6.50
CA LEU A 48 -7.36 -3.28 6.83
C LEU A 48 -6.37 -4.36 6.38
N VAL A 49 -5.76 -4.21 5.21
CA VAL A 49 -4.66 -5.09 4.76
C VAL A 49 -3.49 -5.03 5.75
N TYR A 50 -3.14 -3.84 6.21
CA TYR A 50 -2.10 -3.67 7.22
C TYR A 50 -2.40 -4.44 8.51
N LEU A 51 -3.63 -4.30 9.04
CA LEU A 51 -4.05 -5.02 10.23
C LEU A 51 -4.00 -6.54 10.02
N ASP A 52 -4.46 -7.03 8.86
CA ASP A 52 -4.49 -8.45 8.51
C ASP A 52 -3.10 -9.11 8.45
N HIS A 53 -2.06 -8.35 8.08
CA HIS A 53 -0.76 -8.92 7.75
C HIS A 53 0.40 -8.53 8.66
N TYR A 54 0.33 -7.37 9.31
CA TYR A 54 1.51 -6.79 9.99
C TYR A 54 1.27 -6.44 11.46
N TYR A 55 0.02 -6.24 11.89
CA TYR A 55 -0.27 -5.73 13.23
C TYR A 55 -0.17 -6.76 14.37
N LEU A 56 -0.21 -8.07 14.09
CA LEU A 56 -0.51 -9.10 15.12
C LEU A 56 0.67 -9.64 15.92
N ASP A 57 1.90 -9.62 15.41
CA ASP A 57 2.99 -10.40 16.03
C ASP A 57 3.61 -9.68 17.25
N GLU A 58 3.93 -8.40 17.11
CA GLU A 58 4.36 -7.52 18.20
C GLU A 58 3.74 -6.17 17.90
N GLN A 59 2.60 -5.87 18.53
CA GLN A 59 1.89 -4.62 18.26
C GLN A 59 2.88 -3.46 18.39
N PRO A 60 3.00 -2.61 17.35
CA PRO A 60 4.03 -1.58 17.32
C PRO A 60 3.80 -0.57 18.43
N GLU A 61 4.83 0.16 18.85
CA GLU A 61 4.66 1.27 19.80
C GLU A 61 3.81 2.41 19.19
N ASP A 62 3.93 2.60 17.87
CA ASP A 62 3.16 3.59 17.10
C ASP A 62 2.65 2.94 15.81
N ILE A 63 1.35 2.64 15.79
CA ILE A 63 0.66 2.04 14.64
C ILE A 63 0.75 2.87 13.35
N ARG A 64 0.82 4.20 13.46
CA ARG A 64 0.90 5.08 12.28
C ARG A 64 2.31 5.03 11.72
N ALA A 65 3.32 5.18 12.58
CA ALA A 65 4.71 5.10 12.15
C ALA A 65 5.04 3.73 11.55
N ASP A 66 4.50 2.66 12.14
CA ASP A 66 4.66 1.30 11.64
C ASP A 66 4.06 1.14 10.23
N LEU A 67 2.78 1.51 10.04
CA LEU A 67 2.15 1.51 8.72
C LEU A 67 2.95 2.34 7.70
N GLU A 68 3.30 3.58 8.06
CA GLU A 68 4.04 4.50 7.18
C GLU A 68 5.44 3.99 6.81
N SER A 69 6.04 3.14 7.64
CA SER A 69 7.36 2.58 7.38
C SER A 69 7.37 1.47 6.32
N ILE A 70 6.26 0.75 6.18
CA ILE A 70 6.15 -0.41 5.28
C ILE A 70 5.20 -0.17 4.10
N PHE A 71 4.23 0.73 4.22
CA PHE A 71 3.24 0.98 3.18
C PHE A 71 3.82 1.86 2.08
N PHE A 72 3.82 1.35 0.85
CA PHE A 72 4.35 2.06 -0.31
C PHE A 72 3.27 2.83 -1.06
N GLY A 73 2.07 2.23 -1.22
CA GLY A 73 0.98 2.89 -1.91
C GLY A 73 -0.12 1.94 -2.40
N SER A 74 -1.17 2.54 -2.97
CA SER A 74 -2.36 1.88 -3.51
C SER A 74 -2.52 2.18 -5.00
N TYR A 75 -2.66 1.15 -5.84
CA TYR A 75 -2.60 1.21 -7.30
C TYR A 75 -3.78 0.48 -7.94
N ASP A 76 -4.17 0.85 -9.16
CA ASP A 76 -5.23 0.13 -9.87
C ASP A 76 -4.79 -1.28 -10.28
N THR A 77 -3.51 -1.43 -10.66
CA THR A 77 -2.91 -2.72 -11.03
C THR A 77 -1.46 -2.83 -10.57
N ARG A 78 -0.91 -4.04 -10.60
CA ARG A 78 0.52 -4.28 -10.29
C ARG A 78 1.43 -3.61 -11.32
N GLU A 79 0.99 -3.57 -12.58
CA GLU A 79 1.71 -2.94 -13.68
C GLU A 79 1.79 -1.42 -13.49
N ALA A 80 0.76 -0.80 -12.93
CA ALA A 80 0.79 0.62 -12.60
C ALA A 80 1.88 0.95 -11.56
N TRP A 81 2.02 0.12 -10.52
CA TRP A 81 3.13 0.24 -9.56
C TRP A 81 4.49 0.06 -10.25
N ALA A 82 4.64 -0.98 -11.08
CA ALA A 82 5.89 -1.26 -11.78
C ALA A 82 6.31 -0.10 -12.70
N GLN A 83 5.35 0.50 -13.39
CA GLN A 83 5.57 1.67 -14.24
C GLN A 83 6.01 2.89 -13.42
N GLU A 84 5.36 3.16 -12.28
CA GLU A 84 5.75 4.25 -11.38
C GLU A 84 7.19 4.06 -10.88
N VAL A 85 7.57 2.84 -10.49
CA VAL A 85 8.95 2.54 -10.05
C VAL A 85 9.97 2.81 -11.15
N ILE A 86 9.69 2.38 -12.39
CA ILE A 86 10.58 2.64 -13.54
C ILE A 86 10.75 4.14 -13.78
N GLU A 87 9.67 4.91 -13.66
CA GLU A 87 9.68 6.37 -13.85
C GLU A 87 10.41 7.09 -12.73
N VAL A 88 10.08 6.80 -11.48
CA VAL A 88 10.65 7.45 -10.28
C VAL A 88 12.15 7.20 -10.18
N LEU A 89 12.61 5.99 -10.50
CA LEU A 89 14.04 5.66 -10.51
C LEU A 89 14.78 6.20 -11.74
N GLY A 90 14.08 6.84 -12.68
CA GLY A 90 14.66 7.39 -13.90
C GLY A 90 15.20 6.32 -14.85
N TRP A 91 14.77 5.07 -14.70
CA TRP A 91 15.28 3.95 -15.48
C TRP A 91 14.87 4.06 -16.95
N ASP A 92 13.66 4.56 -17.25
CA ASP A 92 13.24 4.81 -18.64
C ASP A 92 14.15 5.84 -19.33
N ALA A 93 14.41 6.97 -18.66
CA ALA A 93 15.29 8.00 -19.17
C ALA A 93 16.73 7.50 -19.37
N ALA A 94 17.26 6.73 -18.41
CA ALA A 94 18.59 6.13 -18.50
C ALA A 94 18.69 5.12 -19.65
N LEU A 95 17.67 4.28 -19.84
CA LEU A 95 17.61 3.33 -20.95
C LEU A 95 17.61 4.05 -22.29
N ARG A 96 16.75 5.06 -22.48
CA ARG A 96 16.72 5.85 -23.73
C ARG A 96 18.07 6.50 -24.04
N GLN A 97 18.72 7.08 -23.03
CA GLN A 97 20.06 7.67 -23.20
C GLN A 97 21.10 6.62 -23.62
N ALA A 98 21.07 5.43 -23.04
CA ALA A 98 21.98 4.34 -23.39
C ALA A 98 21.74 3.81 -24.81
N LEU A 99 20.48 3.63 -25.22
CA LEU A 99 20.12 3.21 -26.57
C LEU A 99 20.56 4.24 -27.61
N GLN A 100 20.32 5.53 -27.33
CA GLN A 100 20.76 6.63 -28.19
C GLN A 100 22.29 6.66 -28.34
N ALA A 101 23.04 6.49 -27.25
CA ALA A 101 24.50 6.46 -27.27
C ALA A 101 25.05 5.27 -28.07
N ALA A 102 24.32 4.16 -28.14
CA ALA A 102 24.67 2.96 -28.88
C ALA A 102 24.10 2.92 -30.30
N SER A 103 23.38 3.95 -30.75
CA SER A 103 22.64 3.97 -32.03
C SER A 103 21.67 2.79 -32.19
N ILE A 104 21.07 2.33 -31.09
CA ILE A 104 20.05 1.28 -31.08
C ILE A 104 18.66 1.96 -31.15
N PRO A 105 17.74 1.50 -32.00
CA PRO A 105 16.36 2.01 -32.03
C PRO A 105 15.66 1.83 -30.67
N GLU A 106 14.88 2.82 -30.22
CA GLU A 106 14.20 2.77 -28.91
C GLU A 106 13.23 1.58 -28.83
N GLU A 107 12.57 1.23 -29.94
CA GLU A 107 11.65 0.11 -30.03
C GLU A 107 12.32 -1.27 -29.94
N ALA A 108 13.66 -1.33 -30.00
CA ALA A 108 14.40 -2.59 -29.94
C ALA A 108 14.47 -3.16 -28.51
N VAL A 109 14.25 -2.34 -27.48
CA VAL A 109 14.32 -2.74 -26.08
C VAL A 109 13.16 -2.13 -25.31
N SER A 110 12.41 -2.97 -24.61
CA SER A 110 11.33 -2.54 -23.72
C SER A 110 11.49 -3.10 -22.32
N TRP A 111 10.96 -2.36 -21.34
CA TRP A 111 10.79 -2.87 -19.99
C TRP A 111 9.80 -4.03 -19.98
N ARG A 112 10.06 -5.03 -19.13
CA ARG A 112 9.17 -6.16 -18.88
C ARG A 112 8.67 -6.06 -17.44
N PRO A 113 7.50 -5.44 -17.19
CA PRO A 113 6.98 -5.23 -15.83
C PRO A 113 6.89 -6.51 -15.01
N GLU A 114 6.64 -7.66 -15.64
CA GLU A 114 6.52 -8.95 -14.96
C GLU A 114 7.83 -9.35 -14.29
N VAL A 115 8.98 -9.10 -14.94
CA VAL A 115 10.30 -9.39 -14.38
C VAL A 115 10.61 -8.47 -13.20
N LEU A 116 10.18 -7.20 -13.29
CA LEU A 116 10.31 -6.26 -12.17
C LEU A 116 9.46 -6.70 -10.97
N LEU A 117 8.23 -7.18 -11.22
CA LEU A 117 7.34 -7.68 -10.17
C LEU A 117 7.90 -8.94 -9.50
N GLU A 118 8.46 -9.87 -10.27
CA GLU A 118 9.16 -11.04 -9.73
C GLU A 118 10.37 -10.64 -8.86
N HIS A 119 11.16 -9.67 -9.34
CA HIS A 119 12.30 -9.16 -8.59
C HIS A 119 11.87 -8.42 -7.30
N ALA A 120 10.81 -7.61 -7.37
CA ALA A 120 10.26 -6.89 -6.23
C ALA A 120 9.85 -7.85 -5.10
N ALA A 121 9.19 -8.96 -5.44
CA ALA A 121 8.83 -9.98 -4.47
C ALA A 121 10.06 -10.55 -3.75
N SER A 122 11.17 -10.77 -4.47
CA SER A 122 12.45 -11.21 -3.87
C SER A 122 13.12 -10.16 -2.98
N MET A 123 12.77 -8.88 -3.14
CA MET A 123 13.26 -7.78 -2.31
C MET A 123 12.36 -7.49 -1.11
N GLY A 124 11.34 -8.31 -0.87
CA GLY A 124 10.44 -8.15 0.28
C GLY A 124 9.13 -7.43 -0.02
N PHE A 125 8.91 -6.97 -1.26
CA PHE A 125 7.62 -6.36 -1.60
C PHE A 125 6.48 -7.39 -1.58
N ARG A 126 5.32 -6.96 -1.06
CA ARG A 126 4.07 -7.72 -0.99
C ARG A 126 2.94 -6.92 -1.63
N PHE A 127 2.07 -7.62 -2.36
CA PHE A 127 0.97 -7.03 -3.13
C PHE A 127 -0.34 -7.68 -2.72
N TYR A 128 -1.20 -6.93 -2.06
CA TYR A 128 -2.51 -7.39 -1.59
C TYR A 128 -3.63 -6.72 -2.38
N SER A 129 -4.70 -7.47 -2.67
CA SER A 129 -5.87 -6.96 -3.38
C SER A 129 -7.00 -6.70 -2.40
N ARG A 130 -7.53 -5.47 -2.38
CA ARG A 130 -8.71 -5.08 -1.59
C ARG A 130 -9.35 -3.83 -2.20
N GLY A 131 -10.67 -3.68 -2.08
CA GLY A 131 -11.38 -2.51 -2.65
C GLY A 131 -11.24 -2.35 -4.18
N GLY A 132 -10.86 -3.41 -4.91
CA GLY A 132 -10.57 -3.34 -6.34
C GLY A 132 -9.21 -2.71 -6.70
N ARG A 133 -8.34 -2.47 -5.72
CA ARG A 133 -6.99 -1.91 -5.88
C ARG A 133 -5.94 -2.89 -5.35
N ILE A 134 -4.69 -2.63 -5.72
CA ILE A 134 -3.49 -3.30 -5.22
C ILE A 134 -2.81 -2.40 -4.19
N HIS A 135 -2.63 -2.91 -2.98
CA HIS A 135 -1.90 -2.25 -1.90
C HIS A 135 -0.52 -2.88 -1.77
N VAL A 136 0.52 -2.05 -1.80
CA VAL A 136 1.91 -2.47 -1.85
C VAL A 136 2.60 -2.16 -0.52
N PHE A 137 3.27 -3.17 0.03
CA PHE A 137 4.01 -3.10 1.28
C PHE A 137 5.42 -3.62 1.08
N ALA A 138 6.39 -3.14 1.86
CA ALA A 138 7.78 -3.59 1.88
C ALA A 138 8.10 -4.21 3.25
N GLU A 139 8.60 -5.45 3.24
CA GLU A 139 9.00 -6.24 4.42
C GLU A 139 10.50 -6.52 4.40
#